data_AF-A0A644V393-F1
#
_entry.id   AF-A0A644V393-F1
#
_cell.length_a   1.000
_cell.length_b   1.000
_cell.length_c   1.000
_cell.angle_alpha   90.00
_cell.angle_beta   90.00
_cell.angle_gamma   90.00
#
_symmetry.space_group_name_H-M   'P 1'
#
loop_
_entity.id
_entity.type
_entity.pdbx_description
1 polymer ?
#
loop_
_entity_poly.entity_id
_entity_poly.type
_entity_poly.pdbx_seq_one_letter_code
_entity_poly.pdbx_strand_id
1 'polypeptide(L)'
;MKKAVINGWVDLAAFAAALASGVTGYVLWLYFPAGSGRGSMDFLDIGYQFWYDLHFYTSTLFFILIAVHLILHYRWIRNIRRMLMNK
;
A
#
# COMPACT_ATOMS: atom_id res chain seq x y z
N MET A 1 -4.92 7.14 -25.59
CA MET A 1 -4.83 8.17 -24.52
C MET A 1 -5.63 7.79 -23.26
N LYS A 2 -6.95 7.53 -23.34
CA LYS A 2 -7.78 7.22 -22.15
C LYS A 2 -7.26 6.07 -21.26
N LYS A 3 -6.75 4.98 -21.85
CA LYS A 3 -6.18 3.86 -21.08
C LYS A 3 -4.92 4.24 -20.30
N ALA A 4 -4.03 5.02 -20.88
CA ALA A 4 -2.81 5.47 -20.20
C ALA A 4 -3.14 6.39 -19.01
N VAL A 5 -4.16 7.24 -19.15
CA VAL A 5 -4.67 8.08 -18.05
C VAL A 5 -5.23 7.22 -16.91
N ILE A 6 -6.06 6.21 -17.22
CA ILE A 6 -6.61 5.29 -16.20
C ILE A 6 -5.49 4.56 -15.46
N ASN A 7 -4.52 3.98 -16.20
CA ASN A 7 -3.39 3.30 -15.57
C ASN A 7 -2.60 4.26 -14.67
N GLY A 8 -2.28 5.47 -15.16
CA GLY A 8 -1.55 6.46 -14.38
C GLY A 8 -2.25 6.84 -13.07
N TRP A 9 -3.57 6.99 -13.08
CA TRP A 9 -4.33 7.27 -11.85
C TRP A 9 -4.36 6.09 -10.87
N VAL A 10 -4.52 4.87 -11.38
CA VAL A 10 -4.47 3.66 -10.53
C VAL A 10 -3.08 3.51 -9.91
N ASP A 11 -2.02 3.73 -10.68
CA ASP A 11 -0.64 3.62 -10.22
C ASP A 11 -0.32 4.69 -9.17
N LEU A 12 -0.75 5.93 -9.40
CA LEU A 12 -0.57 7.03 -8.45
C LEU A 12 -1.33 6.77 -7.14
N ALA A 13 -2.58 6.31 -7.22
CA ALA A 13 -3.37 5.97 -6.05
C ALA A 13 -2.76 4.79 -5.29
N ALA A 14 -2.28 3.76 -6.00
CA ALA A 14 -1.61 2.61 -5.40
C ALA A 14 -0.33 3.04 -4.68
N PHE A 15 0.47 3.92 -5.29
CA PHE A 15 1.68 4.46 -4.68
C PHE A 15 1.37 5.27 -3.40
N ALA A 16 0.37 6.15 -3.43
CA ALA A 16 -0.04 6.90 -2.26
C ALA A 16 -0.53 5.99 -1.12
N ALA A 17 -1.35 4.98 -1.44
CA ALA A 17 -1.83 4.00 -0.47
C ALA A 17 -0.67 3.15 0.11
N ALA A 18 0.30 2.76 -0.72
CA ALA A 18 1.50 2.04 -0.28
C ALA A 18 2.34 2.88 0.68
N LEU A 19 2.55 4.17 0.39
CA LEU A 19 3.26 5.07 1.29
C LEU A 19 2.54 5.23 2.63
N ALA A 20 1.23 5.44 2.61
CA ALA A 20 0.45 5.57 3.84
C ALA A 20 0.47 4.28 4.68
N SER A 21 0.28 3.12 4.04
CA SER A 21 0.38 1.80 4.68
C SER A 21 1.78 1.55 5.26
N GLY A 22 2.83 1.88 4.50
CA GLY A 22 4.22 1.73 4.95
C GLY A 22 4.52 2.61 6.16
N VAL A 23 4.21 3.91 6.09
CA VAL A 23 4.44 4.86 7.20
C VAL A 23 3.71 4.40 8.46
N THR A 24 2.41 4.10 8.35
CA THR A 24 1.63 3.64 9.52
C THR A 24 2.08 2.29 10.05
N GLY A 25 2.54 1.38 9.20
CA GLY A 25 3.12 0.10 9.61
C GLY A 25 4.40 0.30 10.43
N TYR A 26 5.28 1.20 10.00
CA TYR A 26 6.48 1.57 10.77
C TYR A 26 6.12 2.28 12.09
N VAL A 27 5.09 3.12 12.10
CA VAL A 27 4.59 3.74 13.34
C VAL A 27 4.10 2.68 14.32
N LEU A 28 3.26 1.74 13.87
CA LEU A 28 2.76 0.63 14.70
C LEU A 28 3.89 -0.25 15.22
N TRP A 29 4.90 -0.53 14.39
CA TRP A 29 6.03 -1.36 14.77
C TRP A 29 6.94 -0.68 15.80
N LEU A 30 7.23 0.61 15.65
CA LEU A 30 8.17 1.34 16.50
C LEU A 30 7.53 1.83 17.81
N TYR A 31 6.30 2.35 17.76
CA TYR A 31 5.66 3.04 18.88
C TYR A 31 4.60 2.19 19.59
N PHE A 32 4.11 1.12 18.96
CA PHE A 32 3.08 0.25 19.53
C PHE A 32 3.49 -1.25 19.51
N PRO A 33 4.67 -1.59 20.09
CA PRO A 33 5.21 -2.94 20.02
C PRO A 33 4.27 -3.98 20.65
N ALA A 34 4.29 -5.21 20.13
CA ALA A 34 3.45 -6.29 20.65
C ALA A 34 3.79 -6.61 22.11
N GLY A 35 2.77 -6.90 22.93
CA GLY A 35 2.93 -7.24 24.34
C GLY A 35 3.15 -6.06 25.29
N SER A 36 3.16 -4.83 24.79
CA SER A 36 3.46 -3.63 25.59
C SER A 36 2.27 -3.03 26.35
N GLY A 37 1.06 -3.54 26.16
CA GLY A 37 -0.15 -2.84 26.60
C GLY A 37 -0.56 -1.69 25.67
N ARG A 38 -0.16 -1.75 24.39
CA ARG A 38 -0.39 -0.74 23.35
C ARG A 38 -1.79 -0.10 23.27
N GLY A 39 -2.85 -0.74 23.77
CA GLY A 39 -4.19 -0.18 23.79
C GLY A 39 -4.34 1.12 24.61
N SER A 40 -3.43 1.38 25.56
CA SER A 40 -3.40 2.62 26.35
C SER A 40 -2.28 3.59 25.94
N MET A 41 -1.57 3.30 24.84
CA MET A 41 -0.49 4.14 24.35
C MET A 41 -0.99 5.13 23.32
N ASP A 42 -0.24 6.22 23.18
CA ASP A 42 -0.39 7.23 22.15
C ASP A 42 0.94 7.52 21.44
N PHE A 43 0.81 8.05 20.23
CA PHE A 43 1.90 8.62 19.47
C PHE A 43 1.36 9.87 18.76
N LEU A 44 2.00 11.02 18.97
CA LEU A 44 1.51 12.34 18.53
C LEU A 44 0.10 12.66 19.08
N ASP A 45 -0.14 12.34 20.36
CA ASP A 45 -1.44 12.48 21.03
C ASP A 45 -2.59 11.70 20.35
N ILE A 46 -2.24 10.72 19.51
CA ILE A 46 -3.18 9.86 18.79
C ILE A 46 -3.00 8.41 19.28
N GLY A 47 -4.09 7.82 19.76
CA GLY A 47 -4.09 6.47 20.32
C GLY A 47 -3.84 5.36 19.30
N TYR A 48 -3.40 4.20 19.80
CA TYR A 48 -3.13 2.99 19.01
C TYR A 48 -4.24 2.63 18.01
N GLN A 49 -5.50 2.70 18.44
CA GLN A 49 -6.63 2.27 17.60
C GLN A 49 -6.72 3.06 16.30
N PHE A 50 -6.48 4.37 16.35
CA PHE A 50 -6.51 5.21 15.15
C PHE A 50 -5.36 4.85 14.19
N TRP A 51 -4.15 4.68 14.71
CA TRP A 51 -2.99 4.26 13.91
C TRP A 51 -3.21 2.89 13.28
N TYR A 52 -3.82 1.96 14.03
CA TYR A 52 -4.20 0.64 13.56
C TYR A 52 -5.24 0.71 12.44
N ASP A 53 -6.32 1.48 12.63
CA ASP A 53 -7.38 1.63 11.64
C ASP A 53 -6.84 2.27 10.37
N LEU A 54 -6.04 3.33 10.50
CA LEU A 54 -5.41 3.99 9.36
C LEU A 54 -4.50 3.01 8.60
N HIS A 55 -3.68 2.21 9.29
CA HIS A 55 -2.88 1.18 8.66
C HIS A 55 -3.74 0.12 7.96
N PHE A 56 -4.77 -0.38 8.63
CA PHE A 56 -5.65 -1.42 8.11
C PHE A 56 -6.34 -0.94 6.82
N TYR A 57 -7.02 0.20 6.85
CA TYR A 57 -7.76 0.71 5.69
C TYR A 57 -6.84 1.10 4.53
N THR A 58 -5.70 1.73 4.78
CA THR A 58 -4.73 2.09 3.72
C THR A 58 -4.11 0.83 3.10
N SER A 59 -3.82 -0.20 3.90
CA SER A 59 -3.30 -1.48 3.42
C SER A 59 -4.35 -2.25 2.61
N THR A 60 -5.60 -2.27 3.04
CA THR A 60 -6.71 -2.86 2.28
C THR A 60 -6.90 -2.14 0.94
N LEU A 61 -6.91 -0.80 0.94
CA LEU A 61 -7.01 -0.02 -0.28
C LEU A 61 -5.83 -0.31 -1.23
N PHE A 62 -4.60 -0.34 -0.69
CA PHE A 62 -3.42 -0.69 -1.48
C PHE A 62 -3.54 -2.09 -2.09
N PHE A 63 -4.01 -3.09 -1.34
CA PHE A 63 -4.18 -4.45 -1.85
C PHE A 63 -5.23 -4.55 -2.97
N ILE A 64 -6.32 -3.78 -2.88
CA ILE A 64 -7.32 -3.69 -3.95
C ILE A 64 -6.69 -3.03 -5.19
N LEU A 65 -6.00 -1.91 -5.00
CA LEU A 65 -5.39 -1.16 -6.11
C LEU A 65 -4.28 -1.95 -6.80
N ILE A 66 -3.46 -2.70 -6.06
CA ILE A 66 -2.43 -3.55 -6.69
C ILE A 66 -3.06 -4.69 -7.49
N ALA A 67 -4.17 -5.28 -7.03
CA ALA A 67 -4.89 -6.28 -7.81
C ALA A 67 -5.42 -5.69 -9.13
N VAL A 68 -6.01 -4.48 -9.09
CA VAL A 68 -6.44 -3.75 -10.29
C VAL A 68 -5.25 -3.43 -11.20
N HIS A 69 -4.14 -2.93 -10.65
CA HIS A 69 -2.90 -2.66 -11.38
C HIS A 69 -2.42 -3.90 -12.14
N LEU A 70 -2.34 -5.06 -11.47
CA LEU A 70 -1.90 -6.31 -12.09
C LEU A 70 -2.82 -6.75 -13.24
N ILE A 71 -4.14 -6.57 -13.10
CA ILE A 71 -5.11 -6.84 -14.18
C ILE A 71 -4.88 -5.91 -15.37
N LEU A 72 -4.72 -4.60 -15.12
CA LEU A 72 -4.47 -3.59 -16.16
C LEU A 72 -3.15 -3.84 -16.89
N HIS A 73 -2.14 -4.32 -16.19
CA HIS A 73 -0.79 -4.58 -16.71
C HIS A 73 -0.55 -6.04 -17.13
N TYR A 74 -1.57 -6.90 -17.12
CA TYR A 74 -1.44 -8.34 -17.42
C TYR A 74 -0.72 -8.65 -18.74
N ARG A 75 -0.97 -7.87 -19.80
CA ARG A 75 -0.30 -8.04 -21.10
C ARG A 75 1.21 -7.79 -21.02
N TRP A 76 1.61 -6.78 -20.25
CA TRP A 76 3.01 -6.48 -19.99
C TRP A 76 3.64 -7.61 -19.17
N ILE A 77 2.97 -8.05 -18.09
CA ILE A 77 3.42 -9.15 -17.23
C ILE A 77 3.70 -10.42 -18.04
N ARG A 78 2.78 -10.82 -18.92
CA ARG A 78 2.97 -11.99 -19.80
C ARG A 78 4.19 -11.89 -20.72
N ASN A 79 4.61 -10.67 -21.05
CA ASN A 79 5.72 -10.40 -21.94
C ASN A 79 7.04 -10.12 -21.22
N ILE A 80 7.06 -9.95 -19.89
CA ILE A 80 8.28 -9.68 -19.08
C ILE A 80 9.39 -10.66 -19.43
N ARG A 81 9.09 -11.96 -19.51
CA ARG A 81 10.08 -12.99 -19.83
C ARG A 81 10.79 -12.71 -21.15
N ARG A 82 10.06 -12.31 -22.20
CA ARG A 82 10.66 -11.99 -23.51
C ARG A 82 11.50 -10.71 -23.43
N MET A 83 11.05 -9.72 -22.68
CA MET A 83 11.77 -8.45 -22.50
C MET A 83 13.10 -8.65 -21.75
N LEU A 84 13.15 -9.56 -20.78
CA LEU A 84 14.37 -9.87 -20.02
C LEU A 84 15.38 -10.74 -20.79
N MET A 85 14.91 -11.57 -21.73
CA MET A 85 15.75 -12.51 -22.49
C MET A 85 16.24 -11.94 -23.83
N ASN A 86 15.58 -10.92 -24.38
CA ASN A 86 16.08 -10.20 -25.54
C ASN A 86 17.19 -9.24 -25.09
N LYS A 87 18.44 -9.72 -25.14
CA LYS A 87 19.63 -8.87 -25.23
C LYS A 87 19.80 -8.34 -26.65
#